data_AF-A0A850PBF0-F1
#
_entry.id   AF-A0A850PBF0-F1
#
_cell.length_a   1.000
_cell.length_b   1.000
_cell.length_c   1.000
_cell.angle_alpha   90.00
_cell.angle_beta   90.00
_cell.angle_gamma   90.00
#
_symmetry.space_group_name_H-M   'P 1'
#
loop_
_entity.id
_entity.type
_entity.pdbx_description
1 polymer ?
#
loop_
_entity_poly.entity_id
_entity_poly.type
_entity_poly.pdbx_seq_one_letter_code
_entity_poly.pdbx_strand_id
1 'polypeptide(L)'
;LLALDLDPALPAMRAHGVPELAAVLRGERSLPDAAAAAIAATGRYTKRQATWFAHHPLAAPSATMLLPHRFDLNAQQSERSGGKIVSFVIKQIDAALAPA
;
A
#
# COMPACT_ATOMS: atom_id res chain seq x y z
N LEU A 1 16.09 2.76 -14.65
CA LEU A 1 16.44 1.50 -13.95
C LEU A 1 17.18 0.54 -14.87
N LEU A 2 16.59 0.07 -15.97
CA LEU A 2 17.25 -0.89 -16.87
C LEU A 2 18.57 -0.39 -17.47
N ALA A 3 18.64 0.90 -17.82
CA ALA A 3 19.88 1.53 -18.31
C ALA A 3 21.02 1.58 -17.27
N LEU A 4 20.73 1.29 -15.98
CA LEU A 4 21.72 1.27 -14.90
C LEU A 4 22.30 -0.14 -14.66
N ASP A 5 21.85 -1.15 -15.42
CA ASP A 5 22.31 -2.56 -15.33
C ASP A 5 22.39 -3.08 -13.88
N LEU A 6 21.33 -2.82 -13.12
CA LEU A 6 21.25 -3.16 -11.71
C LEU A 6 21.02 -4.66 -11.52
N ASP A 7 21.63 -5.22 -10.47
CA ASP A 7 21.36 -6.59 -10.02
C ASP A 7 19.84 -6.81 -9.82
N PRO A 8 19.23 -7.79 -10.50
CA PRO A 8 17.81 -8.12 -10.37
C PRO A 8 17.34 -8.41 -8.93
N ALA A 9 18.24 -8.80 -8.03
CA ALA A 9 17.93 -9.05 -6.62
C ALA A 9 17.63 -7.75 -5.83
N LEU A 10 18.01 -6.58 -6.36
CA LEU A 10 17.83 -5.31 -5.66
C LEU A 10 16.34 -4.98 -5.45
N PRO A 11 15.96 -4.37 -4.31
CA PRO A 11 14.55 -4.06 -4.01
C PRO A 11 13.85 -3.26 -5.12
N ALA A 12 14.55 -2.29 -5.71
CA ALA A 12 14.02 -1.48 -6.82
C ALA A 12 13.67 -2.33 -8.05
N MET A 13 14.45 -3.37 -8.34
CA MET A 13 14.23 -4.26 -9.49
C MET A 13 13.08 -5.25 -9.25
N ARG A 14 12.71 -5.48 -7.99
CA ARG A 14 11.59 -6.33 -7.56
C ARG A 14 10.29 -5.56 -7.29
N ALA A 15 10.30 -4.25 -7.48
CA ALA A 15 9.09 -3.43 -7.36
C ALA A 15 8.04 -3.88 -8.37
N HIS A 16 6.76 -3.87 -7.99
CA HIS A 16 5.69 -4.40 -8.82
C HIS A 16 5.56 -3.53 -10.08
N GLY A 17 5.50 -4.15 -11.26
CA GLY A 17 5.51 -3.46 -12.55
C GLY A 17 6.91 -3.33 -13.16
N VAL A 18 7.98 -3.30 -12.35
CA VAL A 18 9.36 -3.21 -12.89
C VAL A 18 9.74 -4.46 -13.70
N PRO A 19 9.62 -5.69 -13.18
CA PRO A 19 9.97 -6.87 -13.97
C PRO A 19 9.01 -7.08 -15.16
N GLU A 20 7.73 -6.70 -15.01
CA GLU A 20 6.74 -6.80 -16.09
C GLU A 20 7.05 -5.84 -17.24
N LEU A 21 7.32 -4.57 -16.97
CA LEU A 21 7.68 -3.59 -18.00
C LEU A 21 9.06 -3.86 -18.59
N ALA A 22 9.99 -4.38 -17.78
CA ALA A 22 11.30 -4.77 -18.28
C ALA A 22 11.21 -5.90 -19.33
N ALA A 23 10.32 -6.87 -19.13
CA ALA A 23 10.06 -7.92 -20.12
C ALA A 23 9.50 -7.36 -21.45
N VAL A 24 8.65 -6.33 -21.39
CA VAL A 24 8.17 -5.63 -22.59
C VAL A 24 9.31 -4.94 -23.33
N LEU A 25 10.16 -4.21 -22.61
CA LEU A 25 11.30 -3.50 -23.19
C LEU A 25 12.35 -4.44 -23.81
N ARG A 26 12.42 -5.69 -23.35
CA ARG A 26 13.26 -6.76 -23.94
C ARG A 26 12.56 -7.55 -25.05
N GLY A 27 11.29 -7.28 -25.36
CA GLY A 27 10.51 -8.03 -26.35
C GLY A 27 10.08 -9.43 -25.91
N GLU A 28 10.18 -9.75 -24.61
CA GLU A 28 9.84 -11.06 -24.04
C GLU A 28 8.34 -11.23 -23.77
N ARG A 29 7.61 -10.11 -23.70
CA ARG A 29 6.19 -10.09 -23.37
C ARG A 29 5.47 -8.94 -24.06
N SER A 30 4.20 -9.14 -24.42
CA SER A 30 3.34 -8.05 -24.91
C SER A 30 3.00 -7.07 -23.77
N LEU A 31 2.72 -5.81 -24.12
CA LEU A 31 2.28 -4.81 -23.15
C LEU A 31 0.98 -5.23 -22.42
N PRO A 32 -0.06 -5.76 -23.10
CA PRO A 32 -1.26 -6.27 -22.43
C PRO A 32 -0.97 -7.39 -21.41
N ASP A 33 -0.12 -8.35 -21.75
CA ASP A 33 0.21 -9.46 -20.84
C ASP A 33 1.03 -8.97 -19.64
N ALA A 34 1.93 -8.00 -19.87
CA ALA A 34 2.68 -7.38 -18.80
C ALA A 34 1.77 -6.61 -17.83
N ALA A 35 0.79 -5.87 -18.35
CA ALA A 35 -0.20 -5.17 -17.53
C ALA A 35 -1.03 -6.16 -16.69
N ALA A 36 -1.52 -7.24 -17.30
CA ALA A 36 -2.26 -8.28 -16.58
C ALA A 36 -1.43 -8.91 -15.45
N ALA A 37 -0.14 -9.21 -15.73
CA ALA A 37 0.77 -9.74 -14.73
C ALA A 37 1.02 -8.77 -13.57
N ALA A 38 1.22 -7.48 -13.86
CA ALA A 38 1.45 -6.45 -12.85
C ALA A 38 0.22 -6.25 -11.95
N ILE A 39 -0.99 -6.23 -12.54
CA ILE A 39 -2.26 -6.18 -11.79
C ILE A 39 -2.35 -7.39 -10.84
N ALA A 40 -2.08 -8.59 -11.35
CA ALA A 40 -2.12 -9.80 -10.54
C ALA A 40 -1.06 -9.78 -9.42
N ALA A 41 0.15 -9.25 -9.68
CA ALA A 41 1.20 -9.09 -8.67
C ALA A 41 0.76 -8.15 -7.54
N THR A 42 0.18 -7.00 -7.87
CA THR A 42 -0.39 -6.05 -6.92
C THR A 42 -1.51 -6.69 -6.09
N GLY A 43 -2.45 -7.41 -6.73
CA GLY A 43 -3.51 -8.13 -6.02
C GLY A 43 -2.97 -9.16 -5.02
N ARG A 44 -1.95 -9.94 -5.41
CA ARG A 44 -1.28 -10.89 -4.50
C ARG A 44 -0.61 -10.19 -3.32
N TYR A 45 0.02 -9.04 -3.55
CA TYR A 45 0.67 -8.27 -2.48
C TYR A 45 -0.34 -7.67 -1.51
N THR A 46 -1.41 -7.07 -2.02
CA THR A 46 -2.51 -6.56 -1.18
C THR A 46 -3.09 -7.67 -0.30
N LYS A 47 -3.29 -8.88 -0.84
CA LYS A 47 -3.73 -10.03 -0.04
C LYS A 47 -2.74 -10.39 1.07
N ARG A 48 -1.44 -10.42 0.76
CA ARG A 48 -0.39 -10.66 1.78
C ARG A 48 -0.39 -9.57 2.86
N GLN A 49 -0.52 -8.30 2.49
CA GLN A 49 -0.63 -7.21 3.46
C GLN A 49 -1.85 -7.38 4.37
N ALA A 50 -3.02 -7.67 3.80
CA ALA A 50 -4.23 -7.93 4.58
C ALA A 50 -4.04 -9.09 5.57
N THR A 51 -3.46 -10.22 5.11
CA THR A 51 -3.12 -11.34 5.99
C THR A 51 -2.12 -10.93 7.07
N TRP A 52 -1.08 -10.17 6.74
CA TRP A 52 -0.08 -9.76 7.71
C TRP A 52 -0.70 -8.89 8.81
N PHE A 53 -1.45 -7.84 8.45
CA PHE A 53 -2.12 -6.95 9.41
C PHE A 53 -3.16 -7.68 10.27
N ALA A 54 -3.87 -8.67 9.72
CA ALA A 54 -4.84 -9.45 10.49
C ALA A 54 -4.19 -10.28 11.63
N HIS A 55 -2.90 -10.62 11.51
CA HIS A 55 -2.19 -11.44 12.49
C HIS A 55 -1.09 -10.69 13.25
N HIS A 56 -0.83 -9.43 12.92
CA HIS A 56 0.25 -8.63 13.52
C HIS A 56 -0.31 -7.29 14.00
N PRO A 57 -0.74 -7.20 15.27
CA PRO A 57 -1.14 -5.93 15.87
C PRO A 57 0.01 -4.92 15.80
N LEU A 58 -0.24 -3.74 15.24
CA LEU A 58 0.75 -2.66 15.17
C LEU A 58 0.84 -1.86 16.46
N ALA A 59 -0.25 -1.80 17.22
CA ALA A 59 -0.39 -1.06 18.47
C ALA A 59 -1.48 -1.70 19.35
N ALA A 60 -1.67 -1.16 20.55
CA ALA A 60 -2.82 -1.53 21.38
C ALA A 60 -4.15 -1.25 20.63
N PRO A 61 -5.24 -2.00 20.90
CA PRO A 61 -6.52 -1.77 20.24
C PRO A 61 -7.05 -0.35 20.39
N SER A 62 -6.81 0.29 21.54
CA SER A 62 -7.18 1.69 21.81
C SER A 62 -6.39 2.71 21.00
N ALA A 63 -5.23 2.33 20.49
CA ALA A 63 -4.35 3.13 19.65
C ALA A 63 -4.40 2.68 18.17
N THR A 64 -5.44 1.95 17.77
CA THR A 64 -5.64 1.48 16.40
C THR A 64 -6.97 1.98 15.85
N MET A 65 -6.93 2.63 14.68
CA MET A 65 -8.13 2.99 13.92
C MET A 65 -8.19 2.16 12.64
N LEU A 66 -9.24 1.35 12.49
CA LEU A 66 -9.54 0.61 11.27
C LEU A 66 -10.63 1.34 10.48
N LEU A 67 -10.38 1.57 9.19
CA LEU A 67 -11.36 2.09 8.24
C LEU A 67 -11.78 0.94 7.31
N PRO A 68 -12.91 0.26 7.58
CA PRO A 68 -13.29 -0.96 6.87
C PRO A 68 -13.89 -0.72 5.48
N HIS A 69 -14.10 0.54 5.10
CA HIS A 69 -14.73 0.90 3.83
C HIS A 69 -13.69 1.26 2.78
N ARG A 70 -13.96 0.88 1.53
CA ARG A 70 -13.24 1.46 0.40
C ARG A 70 -13.68 2.91 0.26
N PHE A 71 -12.71 3.80 0.09
CA PHE A 71 -13.01 5.16 -0.33
C PHE A 71 -13.61 5.10 -1.74
N ASP A 72 -14.82 5.62 -1.89
CA ASP A 72 -15.30 5.99 -3.20
C ASP A 72 -14.80 7.40 -3.57
N LEU A 73 -15.15 7.88 -4.75
CA LEU A 73 -14.77 9.22 -5.22
C LEU A 73 -15.67 10.33 -4.63
N ASN A 74 -16.48 10.04 -3.60
CA ASN A 74 -17.35 11.03 -2.98
C ASN A 74 -16.61 11.88 -1.94
N ALA A 75 -16.61 13.20 -2.16
CA ALA A 75 -16.02 14.17 -1.24
C ALA A 75 -16.57 14.06 0.19
N GLN A 76 -17.87 13.77 0.36
CA GLN A 76 -18.50 13.66 1.67
C GLN A 76 -17.92 12.51 2.51
N GLN A 77 -17.51 11.40 1.88
CA GLN A 77 -16.86 10.28 2.59
C GLN A 77 -15.44 10.65 3.03
N SER A 78 -14.71 11.39 2.18
CA SER A 78 -13.39 11.93 2.50
C SER A 78 -13.46 12.88 3.70
N GLU A 79 -14.41 13.84 3.69
CA GLU A 79 -14.61 14.80 4.78
C GLU A 79 -14.96 14.11 6.11
N ARG A 80 -15.92 13.17 6.08
CA ARG A 80 -16.31 12.43 7.30
C ARG A 80 -15.18 11.56 7.83
N SER A 81 -14.39 10.94 6.95
CA SER A 81 -13.24 10.12 7.37
C SER A 81 -12.11 10.97 7.91
N GLY A 82 -11.84 12.13 7.29
CA GLY A 82 -10.88 13.12 7.76
C GLY A 82 -11.16 13.58 9.19
N GLY A 83 -12.43 13.94 9.49
CA GLY A 83 -12.82 14.33 10.85
C GLY A 83 -12.58 13.24 11.90
N LYS A 84 -12.83 11.96 11.54
CA LYS A 84 -12.54 10.82 12.44
C LYS A 84 -11.04 10.64 12.66
N ILE A 85 -10.24 10.71 11.60
CA ILE A 85 -8.78 10.57 11.67
C ILE A 85 -8.19 11.67 12.55
N VAL A 86 -8.54 12.94 12.30
CA VAL A 86 -8.05 14.09 13.08
C VAL A 86 -8.44 13.96 14.56
N SER A 87 -9.71 13.63 14.84
CA SER A 87 -10.19 13.42 16.21
C SER A 87 -9.42 12.32 16.95
N PHE A 88 -9.08 11.23 16.26
CA PHE A 88 -8.28 10.14 16.82
C PHE A 88 -6.84 10.56 17.11
N VAL A 89 -6.18 11.27 16.19
CA VAL A 89 -4.82 11.78 16.40
C VAL A 89 -4.79 12.67 17.64
N ILE A 90 -5.70 13.65 17.73
CA ILE A 90 -5.75 14.57 18.87
C ILE A 90 -5.99 13.82 20.20
N LYS A 91 -6.97 12.90 20.23
CA LYS A 91 -7.40 12.27 21.47
C LYS A 91 -6.50 11.15 21.96
N GLN A 92 -5.89 10.39 21.04
CA GLN A 92 -5.19 9.15 21.38
C GLN A 92 -3.69 9.22 21.12
N ILE A 93 -3.23 10.04 20.17
CA ILE A 93 -1.80 10.22 19.89
C ILE A 93 -1.29 11.44 20.65
N ASP A 94 -1.84 12.62 20.40
CA ASP A 94 -1.32 13.87 20.96
C ASP A 94 -1.55 13.95 22.47
N ALA A 95 -2.72 13.56 22.96
CA ALA A 95 -2.99 13.52 24.40
C ALA A 95 -2.10 12.52 25.16
N ALA A 96 -1.65 11.44 24.50
CA ALA A 96 -0.70 10.48 25.07
C ALA A 96 0.75 11.00 25.10
N LEU A 97 1.05 12.08 24.36
CA LEU A 97 2.37 12.71 24.27
C LEU A 97 2.49 13.98 25.12
N ALA A 98 1.42 14.46 25.75
CA ALA A 98 1.46 15.62 26.62
C ALA A 98 2.20 15.30 27.94
N PRO A 99 3.15 16.14 28.40
CA PRO A 99 3.83 15.93 29.68
C PRO A 99 2.84 16.07 30.85
N ALA A 100 3.05 15.26 31.89
CA ALA A 100 2.25 15.22 33.11
C ALA A 100 2.29 16.53 33.92
#